data_AF-A0A2E6W8N4-F1
#
_entry.id   AF-A0A2E6W8N4-F1
#
_cell.length_a   1.000
_cell.length_b   1.000
_cell.length_c   1.000
_cell.angle_alpha   90.00
_cell.angle_beta   90.00
_cell.angle_gamma   90.00
#
_symmetry.space_group_name_H-M   'P 1'
#
loop_
_entity.id
_entity.type
_entity.pdbx_description
1 polymer ?
#
loop_
_entity_poly.entity_id
_entity_poly.type
_entity_poly.pdbx_seq_one_letter_code
_entity_poly.pdbx_strand_id
1 'polypeptide(L)'
;MKNAFKKTIFVIFFIIFWPLSSVFADSEKLKTKFYNFDDLLINGEYKKPQVLFIDNRQKVKFEKLLKLKKNFLQKLKNTQNDPSLR
;
A
#
# COMPACT_ATOMS: atom_id res chain seq x y z
N MET A 1 45.22 -1.11 25.33
CA MET A 1 44.26 -1.31 24.21
C MET A 1 42.86 -1.79 24.64
N LYS A 2 42.72 -2.70 25.63
CA LYS A 2 41.41 -3.24 26.06
C LYS A 2 40.38 -2.18 26.51
N ASN A 3 40.84 -1.06 27.10
CA ASN A 3 39.94 0.00 27.58
C ASN A 3 39.40 0.89 26.44
N ALA A 4 40.16 1.05 25.34
CA ALA A 4 39.68 1.77 24.16
C ALA A 4 38.65 0.93 23.37
N PHE A 5 38.82 -0.39 23.37
CA PHE A 5 37.85 -1.33 22.79
C PHE A 5 36.55 -1.40 23.60
N LYS A 6 36.63 -1.40 24.95
CA LYS A 6 35.44 -1.30 25.80
C LYS A 6 34.71 0.04 25.65
N LYS A 7 35.44 1.15 25.50
CA LYS A 7 34.84 2.49 25.27
C LYS A 7 34.14 2.58 23.92
N THR A 8 34.71 2.00 22.87
CA THR A 8 34.07 1.97 21.53
C THR A 8 32.82 1.10 21.52
N ILE A 9 32.84 -0.06 22.20
CA ILE A 9 31.64 -0.89 22.39
C ILE A 9 30.56 -0.14 23.19
N PHE A 10 30.95 0.59 24.24
CA PHE A 10 30.01 1.37 25.05
C PHE A 10 29.36 2.51 24.24
N VAL A 11 30.13 3.20 23.39
CA VAL A 11 29.60 4.26 22.50
C VAL A 11 28.64 3.69 21.46
N ILE A 12 28.96 2.53 20.87
CA ILE A 12 28.08 1.85 19.90
C ILE A 12 26.77 1.42 20.59
N PHE A 13 26.85 0.86 21.80
CA PHE A 13 25.67 0.49 22.58
C PHE A 13 24.79 1.71 22.88
N PHE A 14 25.41 2.84 23.24
CA PHE A 14 24.68 4.07 23.55
C PHE A 14 23.98 4.65 22.32
N ILE A 15 24.60 4.62 21.13
CA ILE A 15 23.98 5.08 19.87
C ILE A 15 22.80 4.19 19.45
N ILE A 16 22.91 2.87 19.65
CA ILE A 16 21.84 1.91 19.30
C ILE A 16 20.69 1.96 20.32
N PHE A 17 20.95 2.28 21.59
CA PHE A 17 19.94 2.30 22.65
C PHE A 17 19.32 3.70 22.89
N TRP A 18 19.86 4.76 22.27
CA TRP A 18 19.36 6.13 22.39
C TRP A 18 17.95 6.38 21.80
N PRO A 19 17.46 5.69 20.74
CA PRO A 19 16.18 6.09 20.14
C PRO A 19 14.94 5.48 20.82
N LEU A 20 15.07 4.82 21.99
CA LEU A 20 13.92 4.13 22.60
C LEU A 20 12.85 5.07 23.20
N SER A 21 13.14 6.35 23.38
CA SER A 21 12.25 7.30 24.07
C SER A 21 11.38 8.16 23.14
N SER A 22 11.51 8.09 21.80
CA SER A 22 10.70 8.90 20.87
C SER A 22 9.52 8.15 20.22
N VAL A 23 9.24 6.91 20.63
CA VAL A 23 8.09 6.12 20.12
C VAL A 23 6.93 6.08 21.13
N PHE A 24 6.91 6.97 22.12
CA PHE A 24 5.69 7.22 22.89
C PHE A 24 4.82 8.18 22.09
N ALA A 25 3.97 7.56 21.28
CA ALA A 25 2.90 8.18 20.52
C ALA A 25 2.20 9.28 21.33
N ASP A 26 1.96 10.42 20.67
CA ASP A 26 1.07 11.47 21.15
C ASP A 26 -0.23 10.84 21.65
N SER A 27 -0.31 10.69 22.98
CA SER A 27 -1.53 10.37 23.70
C SER A 27 -2.34 11.65 23.93
N GLU A 28 -2.18 12.65 23.06
CA GLU A 28 -3.10 13.77 22.95
C GLU A 28 -4.42 13.27 22.40
N LYS A 29 -5.20 12.64 23.28
CA LYS A 29 -6.61 12.30 23.14
C LYS A 29 -6.88 11.58 21.83
N LEU A 30 -7.13 10.26 21.91
CA LEU A 30 -7.83 9.52 20.86
C LEU A 30 -9.18 10.22 20.59
N LYS A 31 -9.15 11.29 19.79
CA LYS A 31 -10.30 12.07 19.38
C LYS A 31 -11.05 11.16 18.45
N THR A 32 -12.13 10.58 18.95
CA THR A 32 -13.11 9.89 18.13
C THR A 32 -13.48 10.84 17.00
N LYS A 33 -13.04 10.52 15.78
CA LYS A 33 -13.36 11.31 14.60
C LYS A 33 -14.83 11.05 14.31
N PHE A 34 -15.70 11.95 14.75
CA PHE A 34 -17.09 11.97 14.33
C PHE A 34 -17.11 12.54 12.91
N TYR A 35 -17.19 11.64 11.93
CA TYR A 35 -17.38 12.03 10.54
C TYR A 35 -18.82 12.51 10.38
N ASN A 36 -19.00 13.73 9.88
CA ASN A 36 -20.30 14.15 9.39
C ASN A 36 -20.51 13.55 8.00
N PHE A 37 -21.54 12.71 7.85
CA PHE A 37 -21.89 12.09 6.57
C PHE A 37 -22.90 12.93 5.76
N ASP A 38 -23.33 14.08 6.28
CA ASP A 38 -24.23 14.99 5.57
C ASP A 38 -23.63 15.45 4.23
N ASP A 39 -22.31 15.63 4.18
CA ASP A 39 -21.59 15.99 2.94
C ASP A 39 -21.55 14.85 1.91
N LEU A 40 -21.88 13.61 2.31
CA LEU A 40 -22.06 12.49 1.38
C LEU A 40 -23.49 12.40 0.82
N LEU A 41 -24.41 13.25 1.29
CA LEU A 41 -25.77 13.30 0.78
C LEU A 41 -25.78 14.02 -0.57
N ILE A 42 -26.23 13.33 -1.61
CA ILE A 42 -26.43 13.93 -2.93
C ILE A 42 -27.88 14.42 -2.98
N ASN A 43 -28.07 15.74 -2.93
CA ASN A 43 -29.39 16.41 -2.89
C ASN A 43 -30.24 16.08 -1.64
N GLY A 44 -29.62 15.87 -0.48
CA GLY A 44 -30.35 15.59 0.77
C GLY A 44 -30.87 14.15 0.92
N GLU A 45 -30.57 13.27 -0.04
CA GLU A 45 -30.92 11.85 0.02
C GLU A 45 -29.67 10.97 0.04
N TYR A 46 -29.71 9.90 0.85
CA TYR A 46 -28.67 8.87 0.84
C TYR A 46 -28.77 8.03 -0.43
N LYS A 47 -28.02 8.42 -1.47
CA LYS A 47 -27.94 7.65 -2.72
C LYS A 47 -26.81 6.62 -2.60
N LYS A 48 -27.16 5.36 -2.29
CA LYS A 48 -26.22 4.25 -2.46
C LYS A 48 -25.70 4.29 -3.91
N PRO A 49 -24.39 4.10 -4.15
CA PRO A 49 -23.89 3.96 -5.50
C PRO A 49 -24.66 2.81 -6.14
N GLN A 50 -25.53 3.15 -7.11
CA GLN A 50 -26.22 2.14 -7.89
C GLN A 50 -25.13 1.31 -8.55
N VAL A 51 -25.21 -0.02 -8.39
CA VAL A 51 -24.31 -0.93 -9.08
C VAL A 51 -24.41 -0.58 -10.55
N LEU A 52 -23.34 -0.01 -11.11
CA LEU A 52 -23.30 0.37 -12.51
C LEU A 52 -23.42 -0.93 -13.30
N PHE A 53 -24.61 -1.24 -13.79
CA PHE A 53 -24.81 -2.34 -14.71
C PHE A 53 -24.10 -1.96 -16.01
N ILE A 54 -22.83 -2.34 -16.10
CA ILE A 54 -22.07 -2.24 -17.34
C ILE A 54 -22.86 -3.00 -18.39
N ASP A 55 -23.24 -2.31 -19.48
CA ASP A 55 -23.94 -2.92 -20.61
C ASP A 55 -23.23 -4.23 -21.00
N ASN A 56 -23.99 -5.30 -21.26
CA ASN A 56 -23.44 -6.64 -21.53
C ASN A 56 -22.35 -6.60 -22.61
N ARG A 57 -22.47 -5.70 -23.61
CA ARG A 57 -21.44 -5.51 -24.64
C ARG A 57 -20.13 -4.95 -24.08
N GLN A 58 -20.22 -3.96 -23.19
CA GLN A 58 -19.06 -3.37 -22.54
C GLN A 58 -18.38 -4.40 -21.62
N LYS A 59 -19.16 -5.26 -20.95
CA LYS A 59 -18.63 -6.36 -20.13
C LYS A 59 -17.81 -7.36 -20.96
N VAL A 60 -18.35 -7.83 -22.09
CA VAL A 60 -17.62 -8.76 -22.99
C VAL A 60 -16.36 -8.12 -23.56
N LYS A 61 -16.41 -6.83 -23.93
CA LYS A 61 -15.22 -6.09 -24.41
C LYS A 61 -14.16 -5.99 -23.31
N PHE A 62 -14.57 -5.68 -22.09
CA PHE A 62 -13.68 -5.59 -20.93
C PHE A 62 -13.04 -6.95 -20.61
N GLU A 63 -13.81 -8.03 -20.58
CA GLU A 63 -13.29 -9.39 -20.35
C GLU A 63 -12.27 -9.80 -21.41
N LYS A 64 -12.52 -9.47 -22.69
CA LYS A 64 -11.58 -9.71 -23.79
C LYS A 64 -10.26 -8.96 -23.59
N LEU A 65 -10.33 -7.67 -23.21
CA LEU A 65 -9.14 -6.85 -22.91
C LEU A 65 -8.38 -7.39 -21.69
N LEU A 66 -9.10 -7.81 -20.65
CA LEU A 66 -8.52 -8.39 -19.45
C LEU A 66 -7.79 -9.71 -19.74
N LYS A 67 -8.39 -10.57 -20.57
CA LYS A 67 -7.75 -11.80 -21.04
C LYS A 67 -6.50 -11.52 -21.86
N LEU A 68 -6.56 -10.53 -22.76
CA LEU A 68 -5.41 -10.11 -23.57
C LEU A 68 -4.24 -9.65 -22.68
N LYS A 69 -4.51 -8.78 -21.71
CA LYS A 69 -3.50 -8.30 -20.74
C LYS A 69 -2.85 -9.46 -19.99
N LYS A 70 -3.64 -10.39 -19.46
CA LYS A 70 -3.13 -11.55 -18.71
C LYS A 70 -2.23 -12.44 -19.57
N ASN A 71 -2.69 -12.78 -20.78
CA ASN A 71 -1.93 -13.60 -21.71
C ASN A 71 -0.62 -12.92 -22.15
N PHE A 72 -0.66 -11.61 -22.37
CA PHE A 72 0.52 -10.84 -22.75
C PHE A 72 1.57 -10.83 -21.64
N LEU A 73 1.17 -10.62 -20.39
CA LEU A 73 2.09 -10.67 -19.25
C LEU A 73 2.73 -12.06 -19.08
N GLN A 74 1.96 -13.13 -19.26
CA GLN A 74 2.51 -14.48 -19.21
C GLN A 74 3.54 -14.70 -20.32
N LYS A 75 3.22 -14.27 -21.54
CA LYS A 75 4.15 -14.39 -22.68
C LYS A 75 5.44 -13.61 -22.43
N LEU A 76 5.36 -12.38 -21.93
CA LEU A 76 6.53 -11.57 -21.56
C LEU A 76 7.43 -12.25 -20.52
N LYS A 77 6.83 -12.84 -19.47
CA LYS A 77 7.61 -13.60 -18.47
C LYS A 77 8.32 -14.80 -19.08
N ASN A 78 7.66 -15.51 -20.00
CA ASN A 78 8.28 -16.64 -20.68
C ASN A 78 9.42 -16.19 -21.60
N THR A 79 9.25 -15.03 -22.27
CA THR A 79 10.25 -14.41 -23.14
C THR A 79 11.55 -14.04 -22.41
N GLN A 80 11.49 -13.69 -21.11
CA GLN A 80 12.69 -13.42 -20.30
C GLN A 80 13.68 -14.61 -20.26
N ASN A 81 13.17 -15.83 -20.37
CA ASN A 81 13.95 -17.06 -20.31
C ASN A 81 14.25 -17.64 -21.70
N ASP A 82 13.87 -16.94 -22.76
CA ASP A 82 14.10 -17.38 -24.13
C ASP A 82 15.60 -17.22 -24.47
N PRO A 83 16.32 -18.32 -24.76
CA PRO A 83 17.75 -18.28 -25.08
C PRO A 83 18.05 -17.57 -26.40
N SER A 84 17.06 -17.35 -27.27
CA SER A 84 17.25 -16.61 -28.52
C SER A 84 17.30 -15.09 -28.35
N LEU A 85 16.95 -14.57 -27.16
CA LEU A 85 16.94 -13.15 -26.82
C LEU A 85 18.06 -12.75 -25.85
N ARG A 86 19.04 -13.63 -25.63
CA ARG A 86 20.25 -13.39 -24.83
C ARG A 86 21.48 -13.27 -25.70
#